data_AF-A0A952I0Z3-F1
#
_entry.id   AF-A0A952I0Z3-F1
#
_cell.length_a   1.000
_cell.length_b   1.000
_cell.length_c   1.000
_cell.angle_alpha   90.00
_cell.angle_beta   90.00
_cell.angle_gamma   90.00
#
_symmetry.space_group_name_H-M   'P 1'
#
loop_
_entity.id
_entity.type
_entity.pdbx_description
1 polymer ?
#
loop_
_entity_poly.entity_id
_entity_poly.type
_entity_poly.pdbx_seq_one_letter_code
_entity_poly.pdbx_strand_id
1 'polypeptide(L)'
;MEEFEQFLIQKKIDPISFKNEDPSIFQDFQSLFDQVHPKSFVTQKLFLINKIRRKYPLKREAAETEVPKKKMIRPVFKRKT
;
A
#
# COMPACT_ATOMS: atom_id res chain seq x y z
N MET A 1 -0.57 7.31 16.70
CA MET A 1 0.26 6.57 15.72
C MET A 1 -0.16 5.11 15.64
N GLU A 2 -0.39 4.43 16.76
CA GLU A 2 -0.78 3.01 16.78
C GLU A 2 -2.13 2.71 16.09
N GLU A 3 -3.10 3.62 16.12
CA GLU A 3 -4.43 3.39 15.52
C GLU A 3 -4.39 3.27 13.99
N PHE A 4 -3.56 4.08 13.32
CA PHE A 4 -3.36 4.00 11.88
C PHE A 4 -2.62 2.70 11.48
N GLU A 5 -1.61 2.30 12.26
CA GLU A 5 -0.89 1.05 12.02
C GLU A 5 -1.80 -0.18 12.22
N GLN A 6 -2.63 -0.18 13.25
CA GLN A 6 -3.65 -1.21 13.46
C GLN A 6 -4.65 -1.24 12.30
N PHE A 7 -5.07 -0.08 11.80
CA PHE A 7 -5.91 0.02 10.61
C PHE A 7 -5.24 -0.61 9.37
N LEU A 8 -3.96 -0.35 9.14
CA LEU A 8 -3.21 -0.95 8.02
C LEU A 8 -3.16 -2.47 8.14
N ILE A 9 -2.87 -3.00 9.34
CA ILE A 9 -2.86 -4.44 9.63
C ILE A 9 -4.24 -5.06 9.36
N GLN A 10 -5.32 -4.43 9.81
CA GLN A 10 -6.69 -4.87 9.50
C GLN A 10 -6.98 -4.90 7.99
N LYS A 11 -6.37 -3.98 7.22
CA LYS A 11 -6.45 -3.95 5.76
C LYS A 11 -5.46 -4.88 5.06
N LYS A 12 -4.73 -5.72 5.80
CA LYS A 12 -3.69 -6.64 5.30
C LYS A 12 -2.55 -5.91 4.59
N ILE A 13 -2.22 -4.72 5.09
CA ILE A 13 -1.10 -3.91 4.64
C ILE A 13 -0.01 -3.99 5.71
N ASP A 14 1.24 -4.18 5.30
CA ASP A 14 2.38 -4.11 6.21
C ASP A 14 2.79 -2.65 6.46
N PRO A 15 2.61 -2.11 7.69
CA PRO A 15 2.96 -0.73 8.01
C PRO A 15 4.47 -0.47 7.90
N ILE A 16 5.32 -1.46 8.19
CA ILE A 16 6.78 -1.30 8.19
C ILE A 16 7.28 -1.13 6.74
N SER A 17 6.90 -2.06 5.85
CA SER A 17 7.23 -1.96 4.42
C SER A 17 6.68 -0.68 3.79
N PHE A 18 5.45 -0.28 4.15
CA PHE A 18 4.84 0.93 3.59
C PHE A 18 5.58 2.20 4.03
N LYS A 19 5.95 2.31 5.31
CA LYS A 19 6.68 3.47 5.85
C LYS A 19 8.10 3.57 5.28
N ASN A 20 8.78 2.44 5.09
CA ASN A 20 10.16 2.42 4.57
C ASN A 20 10.24 2.79 3.09
N GLU A 21 9.30 2.29 2.27
CA GLU A 21 9.38 2.48 0.82
C GLU A 21 8.75 3.82 0.37
N ASP A 22 7.67 4.29 1.02
CA ASP A 22 7.00 5.56 0.70
C ASP A 22 6.65 6.40 1.98
N PRO A 23 7.65 6.96 2.70
CA PRO A 23 7.43 7.67 3.97
C PRO A 23 6.58 8.95 3.84
N SER A 24 6.66 9.65 2.71
CA SER A 24 5.85 10.85 2.45
C SER A 24 4.36 10.49 2.34
N ILE A 25 4.02 9.44 1.59
CA ILE A 25 2.64 8.98 1.43
C ILE A 25 2.12 8.45 2.78
N PHE A 26 2.98 7.78 3.55
CA PHE A 26 2.62 7.31 4.88
C PHE A 26 2.21 8.47 5.80
N GLN A 27 3.00 9.55 5.87
CA GLN A 27 2.65 10.72 6.68
C GLN A 27 1.38 11.41 6.19
N ASP A 28 1.22 11.62 4.88
CA ASP A 28 0.01 12.24 4.33
C ASP A 28 -1.24 11.41 4.66
N PHE A 29 -1.13 10.08 4.55
CA PHE A 29 -2.22 9.17 4.86
C PHE A 29 -2.55 9.19 6.35
N GLN A 30 -1.52 9.23 7.20
CA GLN A 30 -1.69 9.31 8.63
C GLN A 30 -2.37 10.62 9.03
N SER A 31 -1.90 11.78 8.54
CA SER A 31 -2.52 13.07 8.83
C SER A 31 -3.96 13.14 8.33
N LEU A 32 -4.27 12.57 7.17
CA LEU A 32 -5.64 12.48 6.66
C LEU A 32 -6.51 11.55 7.49
N PHE A 33 -5.96 10.42 7.94
CA PHE A 33 -6.67 9.46 8.80
C PHE A 33 -7.02 10.08 10.15
N ASP A 34 -6.13 10.90 10.71
CA ASP A 34 -6.39 11.61 11.98
C ASP A 34 -7.48 12.68 11.85
N GLN A 35 -7.71 13.21 10.63
CA GLN A 35 -8.73 14.23 10.37
C GLN A 35 -10.12 13.66 10.11
N VAL A 36 -10.24 12.39 9.68
CA VAL A 36 -11.53 11.81 9.26
C VAL A 36 -11.74 10.42 9.82
N HIS A 37 -13.00 10.05 10.06
CA HIS A 37 -13.33 8.70 10.52
C HIS A 37 -12.79 7.61 9.57
N PRO A 38 -12.31 6.45 10.06
CA PRO A 38 -11.69 5.40 9.25
C PRO A 38 -12.51 4.95 8.04
N LYS A 39 -13.84 4.91 8.19
CA LYS A 39 -14.76 4.56 7.09
C LYS A 39 -14.72 5.57 5.94
N SER A 40 -14.71 6.86 6.27
CA SER A 40 -14.63 7.96 5.29
C SER A 40 -13.27 8.00 4.61
N PHE A 41 -12.20 7.72 5.36
CA PHE A 41 -10.86 7.59 4.81
C PHE A 41 -10.79 6.49 3.75
N VAL A 42 -11.36 5.31 4.05
CA VAL A 42 -11.39 4.18 3.13
C VAL A 42 -12.14 4.52 1.84
N THR A 43 -13.27 5.20 1.92
CA THR A 43 -14.04 5.54 0.70
C THR A 43 -13.29 6.55 -0.17
N GLN A 44 -12.67 7.57 0.43
CA GLN A 44 -11.90 8.58 -0.29
C GLN A 44 -10.62 8.00 -0.93
N LYS A 45 -9.94 7.07 -0.26
CA LYS A 45 -8.65 6.53 -0.67
C LYS A 45 -8.70 5.07 -1.11
N LEU A 46 -9.88 4.53 -1.41
CA LEU A 46 -10.09 3.11 -1.71
C LEU A 46 -9.13 2.57 -2.78
N PHE A 47 -8.99 3.32 -3.87
CA PHE A 47 -8.11 2.93 -4.98
C PHE A 47 -6.63 2.92 -4.57
N LEU A 48 -6.20 3.88 -3.75
CA LEU A 48 -4.82 3.94 -3.26
C LEU A 48 -4.57 2.84 -2.24
N ILE A 49 -5.48 2.62 -1.29
CA ILE A 49 -5.40 1.53 -0.33
C ILE A 49 -5.30 0.18 -1.05
N ASN A 50 -6.07 -0.02 -2.13
CA ASN A 50 -5.97 -1.23 -2.93
C ASN A 50 -4.63 -1.38 -3.66
N LYS A 51 -4.02 -0.29 -4.14
CA LYS A 51 -2.66 -0.31 -4.72
C LYS A 51 -1.62 -0.65 -3.65
N ILE A 52 -1.68 0.02 -2.51
CA ILE A 52 -0.80 -0.18 -1.35
C ILE A 52 -0.91 -1.63 -0.87
N ARG A 53 -2.12 -2.19 -0.75
CA ARG A 53 -2.33 -3.60 -0.36
C ARG A 53 -1.70 -4.61 -1.32
N ARG A 54 -1.67 -4.31 -2.62
CA ARG A 54 -1.00 -5.17 -3.61
C ARG A 54 0.52 -5.01 -3.59
N LYS A 55 1.00 -3.81 -3.23
CA LYS A 55 2.42 -3.45 -3.18
C LYS A 55 3.08 -3.95 -1.89
N TYR A 56 2.39 -3.83 -0.77
CA TYR A 56 2.83 -4.14 0.60
C TYR A 56 1.86 -5.11 1.28
N PRO A 57 1.73 -6.35 0.78
CA PRO A 57 0.92 -7.35 1.45
C PRO A 57 1.51 -7.66 2.82
N LEU A 58 0.67 -7.75 3.86
CA LEU A 58 1.07 -8.24 5.18
C LEU A 58 1.45 -9.72 5.08
N LYS A 59 2.73 -10.00 4.80
CA LYS A 59 3.29 -11.36 4.85
C LYS A 59 3.49 -11.73 6.31
N ARG A 60 2.88 -12.81 6.75
CA ARG A 60 3.30 -13.46 7.99
C ARG A 60 4.67 -14.09 7.73
N GLU A 61 5.64 -13.62 8.51
CA GLU A 61 7.00 -14.17 8.66
C GLU A 61 7.94 -13.95 7.46
N ALA A 62 8.70 -12.86 7.51
CA ALA A 62 10.17 -12.86 7.44
C ALA A 62 10.66 -11.41 7.30
N ALA A 63 11.50 -11.02 8.25
CA ALA A 63 12.34 -9.85 8.15
C ALA A 63 13.24 -9.91 6.91
N GLU A 64 13.70 -8.73 6.47
CA GLU A 64 14.88 -8.51 5.63
C GLU A 64 14.83 -9.05 4.19
N THR A 65 14.63 -8.15 3.22
CA THR A 65 15.59 -7.87 2.13
C THR A 65 14.95 -7.00 1.04
N GLU A 66 15.79 -6.15 0.46
CA GLU A 66 15.53 -5.26 -0.65
C GLU A 66 15.05 -5.99 -1.93
N VAL A 67 14.66 -5.21 -2.95
CA VAL A 67 14.46 -5.52 -4.39
C VAL A 67 13.24 -6.36 -4.85
N PRO A 68 12.79 -6.27 -6.12
CA PRO A 68 12.73 -5.14 -7.07
C PRO A 68 11.34 -5.01 -7.77
N LYS A 69 11.03 -3.81 -8.28
CA LYS A 69 9.87 -3.54 -9.15
C LYS A 69 9.87 -4.45 -10.39
N LYS A 70 9.01 -5.47 -10.41
CA LYS A 70 8.82 -6.35 -11.58
C LYS A 70 8.19 -5.54 -12.72
N LYS A 71 8.99 -5.23 -13.76
CA LYS A 71 8.51 -4.65 -15.02
C LYS A 71 7.46 -5.58 -15.62
N MET A 72 6.19 -5.16 -15.63
CA MET A 72 5.16 -5.83 -16.40
C MET A 72 5.49 -5.66 -17.88
N ILE A 73 5.92 -6.74 -18.52
CA ILE A 73 6.01 -6.83 -19.98
C ILE A 73 4.58 -6.68 -20.49
N ARG A 74 4.27 -5.54 -21.14
CA ARG A 74 2.99 -5.38 -21.84
C ARG A 74 3.00 -6.34 -23.04
N PRO A 75 1.97 -7.16 -23.25
CA PRO A 75 1.92 -8.05 -24.40
C PRO A 75 1.80 -7.20 -25.66
N VAL A 76 2.75 -7.36 -26.59
CA VAL A 76 2.72 -6.70 -27.90
C VAL A 76 1.84 -7.53 -28.83
N PHE A 77 0.67 -7.00 -29.19
CA PHE A 77 -0.21 -7.63 -30.18
C PHE A 77 0.35 -7.36 -31.59
N LYS A 78 1.13 -8.30 -32.13
CA LYS A 78 1.57 -8.22 -33.53
C LYS A 78 0.38 -8.55 -34.43
N ARG A 79 -0.10 -7.56 -35.19
CA ARG A 79 -1.07 -7.81 -36.27
C ARG A 79 -0.36 -8.58 -37.37
N LYS A 80 -0.95 -9.70 -37.80
CA LYS A 80 -0.48 -10.51 -38.92
C LYS A 80 -1.01 -9.88 -40.21
N THR A 81 -0.10 -9.54 -41.13
CA THR A 81 -0.36 -9.14 -42.52
C THR A 81 -1.17 -10.19 -43.26
#